data_AF-A0A5A7WHK0-F1
#
_entry.id   AF-A0A5A7WHK0-F1
#
_cell.length_a   1.000
_cell.length_b   1.000
_cell.length_c   1.000
_cell.angle_alpha   90.00
_cell.angle_beta   90.00
_cell.angle_gamma   90.00
#
_symmetry.space_group_name_H-M   'P 1'
#
loop_
_entity.id
_entity.type
_entity.pdbx_description
1 polymer ?
#
loop_
_entity_poly.entity_id
_entity_poly.type
_entity_poly.pdbx_seq_one_letter_code
_entity_poly.pdbx_strand_id
1 'polypeptide(L)'
;MTIEADIITWALTRPAWQQEVLVSLASGHSYTEDQLEALVDDILAGHKTAPSQEAKSIAPKPDAAEQVSLRALTEVVGVNALISGQTLEFGSTGLTIVYGDNASGKSGYARLIMKDEVGRLKKLEALKAARSAADTNSVTQKSSALTRQYATKMILDEFTRETERLQLRRVTLDDLGGRKGQLTQRPGLLGATRGTTTRTVLSEGEQTALGLAGFFTEAVFDKSKSAVIFDDPVTSLDHVRRDKVAQRLAQLAEDRQVVVFTHDVAFVGNLTASAESEGVAVRECSIERRGSDPGMCVQWLPWKAKDFGSRVDHLRTELAKLTKERPNLLQDEYEERVATWAGYLSETWERCVTTEVLNQVFDRGTSHVLMQKFRVLARVTDEDDQDLQEGYGATSKWGRRHDKSVETNYVAPEPGDLEGEFNRLVEWQKRVKKYR
;
A
#
# COMPACT_ATOMS: atom_id res chain seq x y z
N MET A 1 -6.24 -19.47 21.64
CA MET A 1 -4.93 -20.13 21.44
C MET A 1 -4.11 -19.22 20.53
N THR A 2 -2.82 -18.99 20.80
CA THR A 2 -1.98 -18.14 19.92
C THR A 2 -1.51 -18.93 18.71
N ILE A 3 -1.14 -18.24 17.63
CA ILE A 3 -0.56 -18.88 16.44
C ILE A 3 0.68 -19.72 16.80
N GLU A 4 1.48 -19.26 17.78
CA GLU A 4 2.66 -19.99 18.24
C GLU A 4 2.31 -21.31 18.93
N ALA A 5 1.29 -21.32 19.78
CA ALA A 5 0.84 -22.53 20.48
C ALA A 5 0.28 -23.58 19.51
N ASP A 6 -0.38 -23.13 18.44
CA ASP A 6 -0.96 -24.01 17.43
C ASP A 6 0.10 -24.60 16.47
N ILE A 7 1.17 -23.84 16.18
CA ILE A 7 2.33 -24.36 15.44
C ILE A 7 3.09 -25.40 16.28
N ILE A 8 3.33 -25.14 17.58
CA ILE A 8 4.00 -26.10 18.49
C ILE A 8 3.20 -27.40 18.56
N THR A 9 1.89 -27.31 18.75
CA THR A 9 1.03 -28.49 18.88
C THR A 9 1.07 -29.35 17.62
N TRP A 10 1.09 -28.75 16.43
CA TRP A 10 1.21 -29.49 15.17
C TRP A 10 2.61 -30.07 14.96
N ALA A 11 3.66 -29.30 15.26
CA ALA A 11 5.04 -29.73 15.14
C ALA A 11 5.34 -31.01 15.97
N LEU A 12 4.79 -31.09 17.19
CA LEU A 12 4.93 -32.25 18.07
C LEU A 12 4.33 -33.55 17.48
N THR A 13 3.48 -33.46 16.45
CA THR A 13 2.91 -34.63 15.75
C THR A 13 3.75 -35.16 14.58
N ARG A 14 4.90 -34.51 14.27
CA ARG A 14 5.78 -34.89 13.16
C ARG A 14 6.83 -35.93 13.59
N PRO A 15 7.43 -36.70 12.67
CA PRO A 15 8.60 -37.55 12.96
C PRO A 15 9.76 -36.74 13.57
N ALA A 16 10.57 -37.37 14.42
CA ALA A 16 11.58 -36.67 15.23
C ALA A 16 12.61 -35.87 14.41
N TRP A 17 13.12 -36.43 13.32
CA TRP A 17 14.03 -35.72 12.41
C TRP A 17 13.39 -34.44 11.84
N GLN A 18 12.07 -34.43 11.60
CA GLN A 18 11.36 -33.23 11.13
C GLN A 18 11.23 -32.19 12.23
N GLN A 19 11.09 -32.62 13.47
CA GLN A 19 11.05 -31.70 14.60
C GLN A 19 12.40 -30.97 14.71
N GLU A 20 13.52 -31.71 14.74
CA GLU A 20 14.90 -31.17 14.79
C GLU A 20 15.27 -30.27 13.60
N VAL A 21 14.75 -30.57 12.41
CA VAL A 21 14.93 -29.69 11.24
C VAL A 21 14.13 -28.41 11.40
N LEU A 22 12.84 -28.51 11.73
CA LEU A 22 12.00 -27.33 11.93
C LEU A 22 12.52 -26.43 13.08
N VAL A 23 13.17 -27.04 14.07
CA VAL A 23 13.91 -26.41 15.18
C VAL A 23 15.04 -25.53 14.71
N SER A 24 15.93 -26.15 13.96
CA SER A 24 17.14 -25.53 13.47
C SER A 24 16.77 -24.35 12.56
N LEU A 25 15.75 -24.55 11.72
CA LEU A 25 15.20 -23.51 10.85
C LEU A 25 14.57 -22.34 11.63
N ALA A 26 13.83 -22.59 12.71
CA ALA A 26 13.26 -21.54 13.56
C ALA A 26 14.32 -20.75 14.33
N SER A 27 15.48 -21.37 14.59
CA SER A 27 16.65 -20.70 15.18
C SER A 27 17.53 -19.96 14.16
N GLY A 28 17.15 -19.94 12.87
CA GLY A 28 17.86 -19.22 11.81
C GLY A 28 19.01 -20.01 11.15
N HIS A 29 19.09 -21.32 11.37
CA HIS A 29 20.09 -22.18 10.75
C HIS A 29 19.79 -22.40 9.26
N SER A 30 20.82 -22.34 8.42
CA SER A 30 20.76 -22.69 7.01
C SER A 30 21.58 -23.95 6.74
N TYR A 31 21.03 -24.91 6.01
CA TYR A 31 21.74 -26.12 5.65
C TYR A 31 22.54 -25.91 4.36
N THR A 32 23.83 -26.28 4.38
CA THR A 32 24.63 -26.42 3.16
C THR A 32 24.29 -27.72 2.43
N GLU A 33 24.73 -27.83 1.17
CA GLU A 33 24.48 -29.00 0.33
C GLU A 33 25.01 -30.30 0.99
N ASP A 34 26.23 -30.26 1.54
CA ASP A 34 26.83 -31.39 2.28
C ASP A 34 26.05 -31.77 3.55
N GLN A 35 25.46 -30.80 4.25
CA GLN A 35 24.65 -31.05 5.45
C GLN A 35 23.29 -31.65 5.10
N LEU A 36 22.75 -31.32 3.93
CA LEU A 36 21.53 -31.93 3.40
C LEU A 36 21.79 -33.38 3.00
N GLU A 37 22.94 -33.67 2.37
CA GLU A 37 23.34 -35.04 2.03
C GLU A 37 23.50 -35.91 3.30
N ALA A 38 24.20 -35.40 4.33
CA ALA A 38 24.35 -36.09 5.60
C ALA A 38 23.00 -36.36 6.30
N LEU A 39 22.08 -35.39 6.26
CA LEU A 39 20.73 -35.54 6.82
C LEU A 39 19.92 -36.60 6.06
N VAL A 40 20.05 -36.66 4.73
CA VAL A 40 19.41 -37.70 3.91
C VAL A 40 19.96 -39.07 4.26
N ASP A 41 21.28 -39.20 4.44
CA ASP A 41 21.93 -40.44 4.86
C ASP A 41 21.46 -40.88 6.25
N ASP A 42 21.33 -39.96 7.20
CA ASP A 42 20.81 -40.25 8.55
C ASP A 42 19.34 -40.71 8.54
N ILE A 43 18.50 -40.10 7.68
CA ILE A 43 17.11 -40.52 7.47
C ILE A 43 17.06 -41.92 6.87
N LEU A 44 17.93 -42.23 5.90
CA LEU A 44 18.02 -43.54 5.26
C LEU A 44 18.59 -44.62 6.19
N ALA A 45 19.46 -44.24 7.13
CA ALA A 45 20.01 -45.13 8.15
C ALA A 45 18.99 -45.52 9.25
N GLY A 46 17.86 -44.80 9.34
CA GLY A 46 16.74 -45.16 10.22
C GLY A 46 16.96 -44.82 11.70
N HIS A 47 17.83 -43.87 12.01
CA HIS A 47 18.06 -43.43 13.39
C HIS A 47 16.79 -42.78 13.96
N LYS A 48 16.27 -43.37 15.06
CA LYS A 48 15.18 -42.80 15.86
C LYS A 48 15.78 -41.83 16.89
N THR A 49 16.10 -40.61 16.49
CA THR A 49 16.35 -39.55 17.48
C THR A 49 15.04 -39.14 18.16
N ALA A 50 15.12 -38.64 19.39
CA ALA A 50 13.96 -38.20 20.17
C ALA A 50 13.56 -36.77 19.77
N PRO A 51 12.28 -36.37 19.83
CA PRO A 51 11.82 -35.12 19.22
C PRO A 51 12.21 -33.86 20.04
N SER A 52 12.77 -32.82 19.40
CA SER A 52 13.05 -31.51 20.03
C SER A 52 12.08 -30.40 19.60
N GLN A 53 11.85 -29.42 20.48
CA GLN A 53 10.64 -28.57 20.55
C GLN A 53 10.54 -27.38 19.58
N GLU A 54 11.59 -27.00 18.87
CA GLU A 54 11.71 -25.69 18.23
C GLU A 54 11.05 -25.56 16.82
N ALA A 55 10.14 -26.45 16.46
CA ALA A 55 9.73 -26.77 15.10
C ALA A 55 8.80 -25.78 14.31
N LYS A 56 9.12 -24.48 14.27
CA LYS A 56 8.14 -23.42 13.93
C LYS A 56 8.10 -22.82 12.52
N SER A 57 9.00 -23.09 11.58
CA SER A 57 9.03 -22.24 10.38
C SER A 57 9.66 -22.92 9.16
N ILE A 58 8.92 -23.01 8.04
CA ILE A 58 9.37 -22.82 6.62
C ILE A 58 8.26 -23.13 5.59
N ALA A 59 8.34 -22.52 4.37
CA ALA A 59 7.49 -22.79 3.18
C ALA A 59 8.28 -22.81 1.82
N PRO A 60 7.93 -23.65 0.79
CA PRO A 60 8.77 -23.94 -0.43
C PRO A 60 8.07 -23.95 -1.84
N LYS A 61 8.82 -24.14 -2.96
CA LYS A 61 8.40 -24.77 -4.28
C LYS A 61 9.52 -25.12 -5.32
N PRO A 62 9.27 -26.02 -6.34
CA PRO A 62 10.21 -27.04 -6.92
C PRO A 62 10.26 -27.22 -8.48
N ASP A 63 11.03 -28.21 -9.02
CA ASP A 63 10.69 -29.03 -10.25
C ASP A 63 11.44 -30.42 -10.44
N ALA A 64 11.14 -31.18 -11.53
CA ALA A 64 11.05 -32.66 -11.75
C ALA A 64 12.25 -33.55 -12.28
N ALA A 65 12.04 -34.88 -12.51
CA ALA A 65 13.03 -36.00 -12.69
C ALA A 65 12.77 -37.06 -13.84
N GLU A 66 13.75 -37.93 -14.18
CA GLU A 66 13.81 -39.00 -15.27
C GLU A 66 14.32 -40.45 -14.87
N GLN A 67 14.37 -41.46 -15.79
CA GLN A 67 14.40 -42.95 -15.60
C GLN A 67 15.68 -43.74 -16.13
N VAL A 68 15.95 -45.01 -15.70
CA VAL A 68 17.23 -45.81 -15.91
C VAL A 68 17.07 -47.33 -16.32
N SER A 69 18.06 -47.98 -17.01
CA SER A 69 18.11 -49.43 -17.44
C SER A 69 19.48 -50.19 -17.26
N LEU A 70 19.48 -51.54 -17.27
CA LEU A 70 20.63 -52.48 -17.05
C LEU A 70 21.34 -52.89 -18.36
N ARG A 71 22.69 -52.95 -18.39
CA ARG A 71 23.49 -53.19 -19.63
C ARG A 71 24.45 -54.40 -19.61
N ALA A 72 25.18 -54.66 -18.53
CA ALA A 72 26.13 -55.77 -18.45
C ALA A 72 26.40 -56.15 -16.98
N LEU A 73 26.90 -57.37 -16.75
CA LEU A 73 27.39 -57.86 -15.47
C LEU A 73 28.83 -58.35 -15.66
N THR A 74 29.79 -57.66 -15.03
CA THR A 74 31.24 -57.85 -15.22
C THR A 74 31.92 -58.24 -13.91
N GLU A 75 33.14 -58.78 -14.00
CA GLU A 75 34.06 -58.96 -12.85
C GLU A 75 33.49 -59.78 -11.66
N VAL A 76 32.81 -60.90 -11.95
CA VAL A 76 32.27 -61.79 -10.89
C VAL A 76 33.39 -62.57 -10.20
N VAL A 77 33.69 -62.27 -8.94
CA VAL A 77 34.69 -62.98 -8.13
C VAL A 77 34.05 -63.57 -6.86
N GLY A 78 34.34 -64.84 -6.56
CA GLY A 78 33.99 -65.44 -5.26
C GLY A 78 32.53 -65.87 -5.07
N VAL A 79 31.75 -66.06 -6.15
CA VAL A 79 30.33 -66.46 -6.07
C VAL A 79 30.09 -67.80 -6.77
N ASN A 80 29.60 -68.81 -6.03
CA ASN A 80 29.03 -70.08 -6.53
C ASN A 80 29.82 -70.79 -7.64
N ALA A 81 31.10 -71.10 -7.40
CA ALA A 81 31.98 -71.84 -8.32
C ALA A 81 32.10 -71.25 -9.74
N LEU A 82 31.72 -69.98 -9.94
CA LEU A 82 31.87 -69.28 -11.22
C LEU A 82 33.32 -68.88 -11.45
N ILE A 83 33.77 -68.96 -12.71
CA ILE A 83 35.11 -68.58 -13.14
C ILE A 83 35.24 -67.05 -13.08
N SER A 84 36.30 -66.54 -12.47
CA SER A 84 36.57 -65.10 -12.34
C SER A 84 36.94 -64.42 -13.66
N GLY A 85 36.61 -63.13 -13.78
CA GLY A 85 36.93 -62.30 -14.95
C GLY A 85 36.00 -62.49 -16.15
N GLN A 86 34.82 -63.08 -15.95
CA GLN A 86 33.82 -63.27 -17.00
C GLN A 86 32.81 -62.11 -17.05
N THR A 87 32.33 -61.80 -18.26
CA THR A 87 31.35 -60.75 -18.53
C THR A 87 30.13 -61.33 -19.23
N LEU A 88 28.94 -61.00 -18.74
CA LEU A 88 27.67 -61.31 -19.40
C LEU A 88 26.96 -60.01 -19.80
N GLU A 89 26.75 -59.82 -21.10
CA GLU A 89 26.12 -58.62 -21.67
C GLU A 89 24.63 -58.83 -21.91
N PHE A 90 23.84 -57.76 -21.73
CA PHE A 90 22.39 -57.77 -21.96
C PHE A 90 22.00 -56.76 -23.02
N GLY A 91 21.00 -57.10 -23.84
CA GLY A 91 20.36 -56.11 -24.69
C GLY A 91 19.67 -55.05 -23.85
N SER A 92 19.89 -53.77 -24.15
CA SER A 92 19.25 -52.64 -23.46
C SER A 92 17.72 -52.57 -23.70
N THR A 93 17.22 -53.29 -24.70
CA THR A 93 15.81 -53.53 -25.02
C THR A 93 15.66 -54.89 -25.73
N GLY A 94 14.54 -55.60 -25.54
CA GLY A 94 14.26 -56.89 -26.20
C GLY A 94 14.49 -58.12 -25.31
N LEU A 95 14.52 -59.32 -25.91
CA LEU A 95 14.70 -60.61 -25.21
C LEU A 95 16.15 -61.08 -25.30
N THR A 96 16.81 -61.28 -24.15
CA THR A 96 18.15 -61.91 -24.05
C THR A 96 17.99 -63.35 -23.58
N ILE A 97 18.41 -64.34 -24.39
CA ILE A 97 18.35 -65.77 -24.07
C ILE A 97 19.73 -66.25 -23.62
N VAL A 98 19.84 -66.80 -22.41
CA VAL A 98 21.10 -67.36 -21.88
C VAL A 98 20.95 -68.88 -21.72
N TYR A 99 21.65 -69.64 -22.57
CA TYR A 99 21.64 -71.10 -22.61
C TYR A 99 22.92 -71.71 -22.03
N GLY A 100 22.82 -72.95 -21.56
CA GLY A 100 23.96 -73.77 -21.13
C GLY A 100 23.49 -75.10 -20.55
N ASP A 101 24.38 -76.08 -20.42
CA ASP A 101 24.05 -77.42 -19.91
C ASP A 101 23.81 -77.44 -18.39
N ASN A 102 23.24 -78.51 -17.85
CA ASN A 102 23.06 -78.61 -16.39
C ASN A 102 24.40 -78.46 -15.66
N ALA A 103 24.39 -77.73 -14.54
CA ALA A 103 25.56 -77.31 -13.77
C ALA A 103 26.51 -76.29 -14.44
N SER A 104 26.16 -75.70 -15.59
CA SER A 104 26.99 -74.68 -16.29
C SER A 104 27.04 -73.29 -15.62
N GLY A 105 26.55 -73.12 -14.39
CA GLY A 105 26.58 -71.84 -13.67
C GLY A 105 25.42 -70.86 -13.95
N LYS A 106 24.46 -71.18 -14.83
CA LYS A 106 23.29 -70.32 -15.15
C LYS A 106 22.53 -69.82 -13.91
N SER A 107 22.20 -70.72 -12.98
CA SER A 107 21.50 -70.36 -11.74
C SER A 107 22.34 -69.49 -10.81
N GLY A 108 23.68 -69.49 -10.96
CA GLY A 108 24.60 -68.61 -10.23
C GLY A 108 24.46 -67.16 -10.68
N TYR A 109 24.52 -66.91 -12.00
CA TYR A 109 24.28 -65.59 -12.58
C TYR A 109 22.86 -65.08 -12.32
N ALA A 110 21.84 -65.94 -12.45
CA ALA A 110 20.45 -65.56 -12.18
C ALA A 110 20.24 -65.09 -10.72
N ARG A 111 20.85 -65.77 -9.74
CA ARG A 111 20.75 -65.38 -8.32
C ARG A 111 21.46 -64.08 -8.00
N LEU A 112 22.59 -63.78 -8.66
CA LEU A 112 23.29 -62.50 -8.49
C LEU A 112 22.42 -61.34 -8.96
N ILE A 113 21.87 -61.45 -10.17
CA ILE A 113 20.97 -60.45 -10.75
C ILE A 113 19.73 -60.24 -9.86
N MET A 114 19.11 -61.33 -9.37
CA MET A 114 17.98 -61.23 -8.46
C MET A 114 18.35 -60.60 -7.12
N LYS A 115 19.53 -60.89 -6.56
CA LYS A 115 19.98 -60.32 -5.27
C LYS A 115 20.23 -58.81 -5.38
N ASP A 116 20.87 -58.38 -6.46
CA ASP A 116 21.13 -56.96 -6.71
C ASP A 116 19.82 -56.22 -6.98
N GLU A 117 18.90 -56.83 -7.72
CA GLU A 117 17.57 -56.26 -7.97
C GLU A 117 16.73 -56.17 -6.69
N VAL A 118 16.76 -57.18 -5.81
CA VAL A 118 16.11 -57.11 -4.49
C VAL A 118 16.75 -56.03 -3.61
N GLY A 119 18.07 -55.88 -3.64
CA GLY A 119 18.78 -54.80 -2.95
C GLY A 119 18.37 -53.42 -3.47
N ARG A 120 18.27 -53.26 -4.79
CA ARG A 120 17.79 -52.04 -5.45
C ARG A 120 16.34 -51.73 -5.08
N LEU A 121 15.45 -52.74 -5.06
CA LEU A 121 14.05 -52.58 -4.68
C LEU A 121 13.89 -52.14 -3.22
N LYS A 122 14.70 -52.66 -2.29
CA LYS A 122 14.72 -52.19 -0.89
C LYS A 122 15.18 -50.75 -0.75
N LYS A 123 16.24 -50.35 -1.48
CA LYS A 123 16.69 -48.95 -1.54
C LYS A 123 15.62 -48.04 -2.13
N LEU A 124 14.96 -48.48 -3.21
CA LEU A 124 13.85 -47.76 -3.84
C LEU A 124 12.67 -47.57 -2.88
N GLU A 125 12.35 -48.58 -2.09
CA GLU A 125 11.29 -48.52 -1.07
C GLU A 125 11.65 -47.55 0.06
N ALA A 126 12.88 -47.60 0.58
CA ALA A 126 13.39 -46.64 1.57
C ALA A 126 13.37 -45.19 1.03
N LEU A 127 13.80 -44.98 -0.22
CA LEU A 127 13.74 -43.67 -0.88
C LEU A 127 12.30 -43.20 -1.10
N LYS A 128 11.37 -44.09 -1.44
CA LYS A 128 9.93 -43.76 -1.54
C LYS A 128 9.34 -43.41 -0.18
N ALA A 129 9.74 -44.10 0.89
CA ALA A 129 9.30 -43.81 2.25
C ALA A 129 9.86 -42.45 2.74
N ALA A 130 11.15 -42.18 2.52
CA ALA A 130 11.78 -40.89 2.82
C ALA A 130 11.14 -39.74 2.01
N ARG A 131 10.85 -39.97 0.72
CA ARG A 131 10.13 -39.01 -0.14
C ARG A 131 8.71 -38.74 0.37
N SER A 132 7.99 -39.77 0.82
CA SER A 132 6.65 -39.61 1.40
C SER A 132 6.70 -38.89 2.74
N ALA A 133 7.74 -39.12 3.55
CA ALA A 133 7.93 -38.41 4.80
C ALA A 133 8.28 -36.93 4.56
N ALA A 134 9.05 -36.62 3.52
CA ALA A 134 9.41 -35.25 3.11
C ALA A 134 8.31 -34.51 2.31
N ASP A 135 7.08 -35.05 2.22
CA ASP A 135 6.00 -34.43 1.48
C ASP A 135 5.52 -33.12 2.15
N THR A 136 5.71 -32.02 1.42
CA THR A 136 5.34 -30.64 1.83
C THR A 136 3.83 -30.41 1.99
N ASN A 137 2.98 -31.39 1.64
CA ASN A 137 1.53 -31.26 1.72
C ASN A 137 1.03 -30.92 3.13
N SER A 138 1.56 -31.56 4.17
CA SER A 138 1.15 -31.32 5.56
C SER A 138 1.51 -29.91 6.05
N VAL A 139 2.71 -29.43 5.70
CA VAL A 139 3.18 -28.04 5.96
C VAL A 139 2.30 -27.03 5.22
N THR A 140 2.04 -27.27 3.94
CA THR A 140 1.22 -26.39 3.09
C THR A 140 -0.22 -26.29 3.59
N GLN A 141 -0.80 -27.41 4.04
CA GLN A 141 -2.13 -27.45 4.64
C GLN A 141 -2.19 -26.71 5.98
N LYS A 142 -1.21 -26.90 6.87
CA LYS A 142 -1.17 -26.19 8.16
C LYS A 142 -0.95 -24.69 7.97
N SER A 143 -0.06 -24.28 7.06
CA SER A 143 0.13 -22.86 6.70
C SER A 143 -1.18 -22.26 6.18
N SER A 144 -1.86 -22.92 5.23
CA SER A 144 -3.15 -22.44 4.72
C SER A 144 -4.23 -22.36 5.81
N ALA A 145 -4.26 -23.32 6.74
CA ALA A 145 -5.20 -23.32 7.86
C ALA A 145 -4.93 -22.17 8.86
N LEU A 146 -3.66 -21.94 9.23
CA LEU A 146 -3.26 -20.87 10.12
C LEU A 146 -3.53 -19.49 9.51
N THR A 147 -3.22 -19.30 8.23
CA THR A 147 -3.50 -18.04 7.54
C THR A 147 -5.01 -17.77 7.47
N ARG A 148 -5.84 -18.79 7.20
CA ARG A 148 -7.31 -18.68 7.25
C ARG A 148 -7.83 -18.34 8.64
N GLN A 149 -7.24 -18.93 9.68
CA GLN A 149 -7.74 -18.77 11.05
C GLN A 149 -7.35 -17.43 11.68
N TYR A 150 -6.09 -17.00 11.49
CA TYR A 150 -5.54 -15.85 12.21
C TYR A 150 -5.37 -14.60 11.33
N ALA A 151 -5.00 -14.74 10.05
CA ALA A 151 -4.79 -13.58 9.18
C ALA A 151 -6.11 -13.11 8.53
N THR A 152 -6.96 -14.02 8.06
CA THR A 152 -8.22 -13.65 7.39
C THR A 152 -9.15 -12.85 8.30
N LYS A 153 -9.25 -13.19 9.59
CA LYS A 153 -10.13 -12.44 10.50
C LYS A 153 -9.64 -11.02 10.74
N MET A 154 -8.34 -10.84 11.03
CA MET A 154 -7.78 -9.50 11.25
C MET A 154 -7.88 -8.64 9.99
N ILE A 155 -7.59 -9.22 8.83
CA ILE A 155 -7.70 -8.54 7.54
C ILE A 155 -9.16 -8.20 7.21
N LEU A 156 -10.10 -9.12 7.44
CA LEU A 156 -11.52 -8.88 7.23
C LEU A 156 -12.05 -7.78 8.17
N ASP A 157 -11.65 -7.81 9.44
CA ASP A 157 -12.06 -6.81 10.42
C ASP A 157 -11.53 -5.41 10.04
N GLU A 158 -10.27 -5.31 9.60
CA GLU A 158 -9.70 -4.03 9.13
C GLU A 158 -10.31 -3.57 7.81
N PHE A 159 -10.50 -4.48 6.85
CA PHE A 159 -11.17 -4.17 5.59
C PHE A 159 -12.58 -3.66 5.82
N THR A 160 -13.34 -4.30 6.72
CA THR A 160 -14.69 -3.85 7.08
C THR A 160 -14.63 -2.42 7.62
N ARG A 161 -13.70 -2.12 8.55
CA ARG A 161 -13.49 -0.76 9.05
C ARG A 161 -13.18 0.23 7.92
N GLU A 162 -12.27 -0.09 7.01
CA GLU A 162 -11.91 0.81 5.92
C GLU A 162 -13.08 1.05 4.96
N THR A 163 -13.84 0.00 4.63
CA THR A 163 -15.06 0.14 3.81
C THR A 163 -16.12 1.01 4.49
N GLU A 164 -16.31 0.89 5.81
CA GLU A 164 -17.23 1.73 6.58
C GLU A 164 -16.77 3.19 6.63
N ARG A 165 -15.47 3.43 6.85
CA ARG A 165 -14.86 4.77 6.84
C ARG A 165 -15.05 5.46 5.48
N LEU A 166 -15.00 4.71 4.38
CA LEU A 166 -15.24 5.20 3.02
C LEU A 166 -16.72 5.12 2.57
N GLN A 167 -17.64 4.82 3.49
CA GLN A 167 -19.09 4.75 3.26
C GLN A 167 -19.52 3.75 2.16
N LEU A 168 -18.78 2.66 2.02
CA LEU A 168 -19.16 1.54 1.14
C LEU A 168 -20.12 0.62 1.89
N ARG A 169 -21.32 0.45 1.34
CA ARG A 169 -22.35 -0.41 1.94
C ARG A 169 -22.30 -1.80 1.33
N ARG A 170 -22.50 -2.82 2.17
CA ARG A 170 -22.69 -4.23 1.75
C ARG A 170 -21.50 -4.84 0.99
N VAL A 171 -20.29 -4.40 1.29
CA VAL A 171 -19.05 -5.02 0.79
C VAL A 171 -18.45 -5.89 1.87
N THR A 172 -17.89 -7.04 1.49
CA THR A 172 -17.09 -7.93 2.35
C THR A 172 -15.88 -8.42 1.56
N LEU A 173 -14.97 -9.16 2.21
CA LEU A 173 -14.00 -9.98 1.48
C LEU A 173 -14.54 -11.40 1.36
N ASP A 174 -14.54 -11.93 0.14
CA ASP A 174 -14.79 -13.35 -0.10
C ASP A 174 -13.44 -14.09 -0.10
N ASP A 175 -13.37 -15.22 0.62
CA ASP A 175 -12.22 -16.14 0.57
C ASP A 175 -12.37 -17.04 -0.65
N LEU A 176 -11.54 -16.83 -1.68
CA LEU A 176 -11.50 -17.73 -2.84
C LEU A 176 -10.28 -18.64 -2.87
N GLY A 177 -9.68 -18.84 -1.69
CA GLY A 177 -8.48 -19.64 -1.54
C GLY A 177 -7.26 -18.96 -2.13
N GLY A 178 -6.19 -19.73 -2.19
CA GLY A 178 -4.86 -19.27 -2.57
C GLY A 178 -4.02 -20.34 -3.23
N ARG A 179 -3.00 -19.96 -3.99
CA ARG A 179 -1.94 -20.86 -4.47
C ARG A 179 -0.75 -20.77 -3.52
N LYS A 180 -0.09 -21.90 -3.23
CA LYS A 180 1.00 -22.07 -2.24
C LYS A 180 1.60 -20.75 -1.71
N GLY A 181 1.18 -20.34 -0.51
CA GLY A 181 1.74 -19.19 0.20
C GLY A 181 1.07 -17.83 -0.06
N GLN A 182 0.22 -17.69 -1.09
CA GLN A 182 -0.55 -16.47 -1.36
C GLN A 182 -2.04 -16.74 -1.24
N LEU A 183 -2.71 -16.11 -0.27
CA LEU A 183 -4.17 -16.02 -0.25
C LEU A 183 -4.61 -14.90 -1.20
N THR A 184 -5.49 -15.22 -2.15
CA THR A 184 -6.14 -14.20 -2.97
C THR A 184 -7.50 -13.90 -2.37
N GLN A 185 -7.59 -12.79 -1.66
CA GLN A 185 -8.85 -12.22 -1.21
C GLN A 185 -9.37 -11.30 -2.31
N ARG A 186 -10.68 -11.31 -2.55
CA ARG A 186 -11.30 -10.39 -3.50
C ARG A 186 -12.59 -9.83 -2.88
N PRO A 187 -12.89 -8.55 -3.13
CA PRO A 187 -14.12 -7.96 -2.62
C PRO A 187 -15.38 -8.68 -3.13
N GLY A 188 -16.24 -9.04 -2.20
CA GLY A 188 -17.55 -9.64 -2.40
C GLY A 188 -18.69 -8.70 -1.97
N LEU A 189 -19.92 -9.07 -2.34
CA LEU A 189 -21.14 -8.35 -1.94
C LEU A 189 -21.89 -9.16 -0.87
N LEU A 190 -22.16 -8.54 0.28
CA LEU A 190 -22.95 -9.15 1.36
C LEU A 190 -24.39 -9.41 0.89
N GLY A 191 -24.80 -10.68 0.94
CA GLY A 191 -26.17 -11.10 0.60
C GLY A 191 -26.47 -11.18 -0.90
N ALA A 192 -25.46 -11.21 -1.78
CA ALA A 192 -25.67 -11.42 -3.20
C ALA A 192 -26.21 -12.84 -3.48
N THR A 193 -27.39 -12.91 -4.07
CA THR A 193 -28.08 -14.17 -4.43
C THR A 193 -27.74 -14.70 -5.82
N ARG A 194 -26.98 -13.93 -6.61
CA ARG A 194 -26.46 -14.30 -7.94
C ARG A 194 -24.95 -14.06 -7.95
N GLY A 195 -24.21 -14.82 -8.76
CA GLY A 195 -22.75 -14.73 -8.93
C GLY A 195 -22.27 -13.44 -9.62
N THR A 196 -22.85 -12.31 -9.26
CA THR A 196 -22.59 -10.97 -9.77
C THR A 196 -21.33 -10.43 -9.11
N THR A 197 -20.40 -9.87 -9.88
CA THR A 197 -19.16 -9.33 -9.35
C THR A 197 -19.36 -7.90 -8.82
N THR A 198 -18.58 -7.49 -7.82
CA THR A 198 -18.59 -6.12 -7.27
C THR A 198 -18.44 -5.05 -8.36
N ARG A 199 -17.58 -5.32 -9.36
CA ARG A 199 -17.31 -4.41 -10.48
C ARG A 199 -18.52 -4.13 -11.39
N THR A 200 -19.51 -5.01 -11.46
CA THR A 200 -20.70 -4.78 -12.30
C THR A 200 -21.85 -4.09 -11.56
N VAL A 201 -21.72 -3.94 -10.24
CA VAL A 201 -22.78 -3.36 -9.38
C VAL A 201 -22.38 -2.00 -8.84
N LEU A 202 -21.12 -1.85 -8.43
CA LEU A 202 -20.60 -0.59 -7.87
C LEU A 202 -20.41 0.46 -8.96
N SER A 203 -20.79 1.70 -8.64
CA SER A 203 -20.43 2.87 -9.46
C SER A 203 -18.91 3.05 -9.53
N GLU A 204 -18.43 3.85 -10.48
CA GLU A 204 -17.00 4.12 -10.64
C GLU A 204 -16.38 4.67 -9.33
N GLY A 205 -17.03 5.65 -8.71
CA GLY A 205 -16.56 6.20 -7.43
C GLY A 205 -16.56 5.17 -6.28
N GLU A 206 -17.52 4.24 -6.26
CA GLU A 206 -17.52 3.15 -5.28
C GLU A 206 -16.43 2.12 -5.55
N GLN A 207 -16.08 1.86 -6.81
CA GLN A 207 -14.96 1.01 -7.16
C GLN A 207 -13.63 1.63 -6.74
N THR A 208 -13.44 2.93 -6.96
CA THR A 208 -12.26 3.67 -6.50
C THR A 208 -12.15 3.64 -4.98
N ALA A 209 -13.24 3.94 -4.27
CA ALA A 209 -13.27 3.86 -2.81
C ALA A 209 -12.99 2.43 -2.30
N LEU A 210 -13.48 1.41 -3.01
CA LEU A 210 -13.23 0.01 -2.66
C LEU A 210 -11.75 -0.36 -2.83
N GLY A 211 -11.13 0.10 -3.91
CA GLY A 211 -9.69 -0.06 -4.13
C GLY A 211 -8.88 0.59 -3.02
N LEU A 212 -9.25 1.81 -2.62
CA LEU A 212 -8.61 2.51 -1.51
C LEU A 212 -8.80 1.78 -0.17
N ALA A 213 -10.00 1.26 0.13
CA ALA A 213 -10.23 0.49 1.35
C ALA A 213 -9.35 -0.77 1.41
N GLY A 214 -9.26 -1.51 0.30
CA GLY A 214 -8.36 -2.65 0.17
C GLY A 214 -6.89 -2.26 0.37
N PHE A 215 -6.46 -1.18 -0.29
CA PHE A 215 -5.11 -0.67 -0.15
C PHE A 215 -4.77 -0.23 1.28
N PHE A 216 -5.65 0.53 1.95
CA PHE A 216 -5.44 0.95 3.34
C PHE A 216 -5.36 -0.24 4.29
N THR A 217 -6.17 -1.27 4.05
CA THR A 217 -6.09 -2.53 4.79
C THR A 217 -4.71 -3.16 4.65
N GLU A 218 -4.22 -3.32 3.41
CA GLU A 218 -2.89 -3.88 3.16
C GLU A 218 -1.78 -3.01 3.78
N ALA A 219 -1.88 -1.69 3.65
CA ALA A 219 -0.93 -0.75 4.20
C ALA A 219 -0.80 -0.90 5.72
N VAL A 220 -1.91 -1.06 6.45
CA VAL A 220 -1.91 -1.27 7.92
C VAL A 220 -1.12 -2.54 8.32
N PHE A 221 -1.20 -3.62 7.53
CA PHE A 221 -0.47 -4.85 7.81
C PHE A 221 0.98 -4.86 7.30
N ASP A 222 1.34 -3.91 6.44
CA ASP A 222 2.71 -3.75 5.97
C ASP A 222 3.63 -3.20 7.08
N LYS A 223 4.39 -4.11 7.70
CA LYS A 223 5.37 -3.79 8.75
C LYS A 223 6.55 -2.98 8.25
N SER A 224 6.80 -2.92 6.94
CA SER A 224 7.91 -2.13 6.40
C SER A 224 7.71 -0.63 6.61
N LYS A 225 6.44 -0.19 6.72
CA LYS A 225 6.04 1.22 6.79
C LYS A 225 6.67 2.05 5.66
N SER A 226 6.81 1.43 4.50
CA SER A 226 7.37 2.08 3.32
C SER A 226 6.53 3.28 2.92
N ALA A 227 7.17 4.25 2.26
CA ALA A 227 6.49 5.42 1.74
C ALA A 227 5.38 5.00 0.75
N VAL A 228 4.24 5.66 0.84
CA VAL A 228 3.11 5.44 -0.05
C VAL A 228 2.88 6.68 -0.90
N ILE A 229 2.68 6.47 -2.19
CA ILE A 229 2.44 7.53 -3.17
C ILE A 229 1.05 7.33 -3.79
N PHE A 230 0.23 8.38 -3.74
CA PHE A 230 -1.09 8.43 -4.37
C PHE A 230 -1.07 9.41 -5.54
N ASP A 231 -1.56 8.98 -6.69
CA ASP A 231 -1.73 9.83 -7.89
C ASP A 231 -3.23 10.03 -8.15
N ASP A 232 -3.71 11.25 -7.92
CA ASP A 232 -5.12 11.67 -8.01
C ASP A 232 -6.12 10.67 -7.36
N PRO A 233 -5.98 10.38 -6.05
CA PRO A 233 -6.71 9.29 -5.38
C PRO A 233 -8.22 9.51 -5.30
N VAL A 234 -8.72 10.70 -5.61
CA VAL A 234 -10.14 11.07 -5.46
C VAL A 234 -10.87 11.31 -6.77
N THR A 235 -10.30 10.86 -7.89
CA THR A 235 -10.96 10.92 -9.18
C THR A 235 -12.29 10.17 -9.13
N SER A 236 -13.35 10.79 -9.66
CA SER A 236 -14.72 10.24 -9.69
C SER A 236 -15.37 10.04 -8.31
N LEU A 237 -14.77 10.53 -7.21
CA LEU A 237 -15.39 10.54 -5.89
C LEU A 237 -16.22 11.81 -5.66
N ASP A 238 -17.33 11.65 -4.93
CA ASP A 238 -18.12 12.76 -4.42
C ASP A 238 -17.42 13.50 -3.26
N HIS A 239 -17.92 14.68 -2.92
CA HIS A 239 -17.38 15.54 -1.87
C HIS A 239 -17.29 14.89 -0.47
N VAL A 240 -18.25 14.04 -0.10
CA VAL A 240 -18.27 13.34 1.20
C VAL A 240 -17.14 12.32 1.25
N ARG A 241 -16.97 11.52 0.19
CA ARG A 241 -15.90 10.52 0.11
C ARG A 241 -14.52 11.16 0.02
N ARG A 242 -14.38 12.29 -0.70
CA ARG A 242 -13.13 13.06 -0.74
C ARG A 242 -12.65 13.44 0.66
N ASP A 243 -13.55 13.95 1.50
CA ASP A 243 -13.24 14.28 2.89
C ASP A 243 -12.77 13.05 3.67
N LYS A 244 -13.46 11.90 3.53
CA LYS A 244 -13.06 10.64 4.18
C LYS A 244 -11.72 10.11 3.70
N VAL A 245 -11.42 10.22 2.41
CA VAL A 245 -10.11 9.84 1.87
C VAL A 245 -9.02 10.77 2.41
N ALA A 246 -9.25 12.08 2.47
CA ALA A 246 -8.28 13.03 3.05
C ALA A 246 -7.98 12.70 4.52
N GLN A 247 -9.03 12.44 5.31
CA GLN A 247 -8.89 12.04 6.71
C GLN A 247 -8.08 10.74 6.85
N ARG A 248 -8.36 9.71 6.05
CA ARG A 248 -7.60 8.45 6.09
C ARG A 248 -6.14 8.62 5.70
N LEU A 249 -5.85 9.46 4.70
CA LEU A 249 -4.48 9.74 4.28
C LEU A 249 -3.69 10.47 5.37
N ALA A 250 -4.32 11.42 6.07
CA ALA A 250 -3.71 12.10 7.22
C ALA A 250 -3.40 11.11 8.35
N GLN A 251 -4.34 10.24 8.70
CA GLN A 251 -4.15 9.20 9.72
C GLN A 251 -3.07 8.18 9.32
N LEU A 252 -2.99 7.81 8.04
CA LEU A 252 -1.92 6.96 7.54
C LEU A 252 -0.56 7.67 7.61
N ALA A 253 -0.53 8.99 7.43
CA ALA A 253 0.69 9.79 7.51
C ALA A 253 1.26 9.92 8.94
N GLU A 254 0.51 9.54 9.98
CA GLU A 254 1.03 9.44 11.35
C GLU A 254 2.10 8.35 11.48
N ASP A 255 1.96 7.25 10.72
CA ASP A 255 2.78 6.05 10.89
C ASP A 255 3.79 5.80 9.77
N ARG A 256 3.65 6.49 8.63
CA ARG A 256 4.53 6.39 7.46
C ARG A 256 4.52 7.66 6.61
N GLN A 257 5.48 7.76 5.69
CA GLN A 257 5.46 8.84 4.69
C GLN A 257 4.34 8.62 3.67
N VAL A 258 3.48 9.64 3.49
CA VAL A 258 2.44 9.66 2.46
C VAL A 258 2.69 10.85 1.51
N VAL A 259 2.75 10.58 0.21
CA VAL A 259 2.88 11.58 -0.84
C VAL A 259 1.63 11.54 -1.70
N VAL A 260 1.01 12.69 -1.94
CA VAL A 260 -0.20 12.80 -2.77
C VAL A 260 0.06 13.77 -3.91
N PHE A 261 -0.08 13.28 -5.14
CA PHE A 261 -0.19 14.12 -6.32
C PHE A 261 -1.66 14.38 -6.57
N THR A 262 -2.02 15.66 -6.71
CA THR A 262 -3.38 15.99 -7.14
C THR A 262 -3.46 17.31 -7.90
N HIS A 263 -4.41 17.37 -8.83
CA HIS A 263 -4.82 18.61 -9.47
C HIS A 263 -6.06 19.25 -8.81
N ASP A 264 -6.67 18.59 -7.82
CA ASP A 264 -7.89 19.04 -7.15
C ASP A 264 -7.56 19.95 -5.95
N VAL A 265 -7.73 21.26 -6.15
CA VAL A 265 -7.50 22.29 -5.12
C VAL A 265 -8.41 22.12 -3.90
N ALA A 266 -9.64 21.65 -4.07
CA ALA A 266 -10.54 21.42 -2.94
C ALA A 266 -10.03 20.25 -2.09
N PHE A 267 -9.50 19.21 -2.74
CA PHE A 267 -8.91 18.07 -2.04
C PHE A 267 -7.61 18.45 -1.30
N VAL A 268 -6.77 19.34 -1.86
CA VAL A 268 -5.62 19.92 -1.12
C VAL A 268 -6.10 20.59 0.17
N GLY A 269 -7.18 21.38 0.11
CA GLY A 269 -7.78 21.99 1.30
C GLY A 269 -8.25 20.96 2.34
N ASN A 270 -8.91 19.88 1.91
CA ASN A 270 -9.34 18.80 2.80
C ASN A 270 -8.14 18.08 3.45
N LEU A 271 -7.06 17.86 2.70
CA LEU A 271 -5.83 17.24 3.21
C LEU A 271 -5.15 18.11 4.26
N THR A 272 -4.99 19.41 4.00
CA THR A 272 -4.40 20.34 4.97
C THR A 272 -5.22 20.40 6.25
N ALA A 273 -6.55 20.54 6.15
CA ALA A 273 -7.43 20.55 7.32
C ALA A 273 -7.40 19.23 8.10
N SER A 274 -7.37 18.09 7.40
CA SER A 274 -7.27 16.76 8.05
C SER A 274 -5.93 16.58 8.75
N ALA A 275 -4.83 16.97 8.11
CA ALA A 275 -3.50 16.88 8.69
C ALA A 275 -3.34 17.78 9.92
N GLU A 276 -3.90 19.00 9.90
CA GLU A 276 -3.97 19.85 11.09
C GLU A 276 -4.75 19.20 12.24
N SER A 277 -5.89 18.57 11.93
CA SER A 277 -6.71 17.87 12.93
C SER A 277 -6.00 16.66 13.55
N GLU A 278 -5.23 15.91 12.77
CA GLU A 278 -4.46 14.74 13.24
C GLU A 278 -3.06 15.13 13.76
N GLY A 279 -2.67 16.41 13.69
CA GLY A 279 -1.36 16.90 14.16
C GLY A 279 -0.18 16.50 13.28
N VAL A 280 -0.41 16.19 12.01
CA VAL A 280 0.61 15.76 11.05
C VAL A 280 1.21 16.96 10.32
N ALA A 281 2.54 17.01 10.24
CA ALA A 281 3.23 18.07 9.52
C ALA A 281 3.03 17.94 7.99
N VAL A 282 2.60 19.01 7.34
CA VAL A 282 2.41 19.08 5.89
C VAL A 282 3.54 19.84 5.23
N ARG A 283 4.07 19.28 4.12
CA ARG A 283 4.97 20.01 3.22
C ARG A 283 4.29 20.23 1.88
N GLU A 284 4.12 21.49 1.51
CA GLU A 284 3.49 21.88 0.27
C GLU A 284 4.51 22.02 -0.87
N CYS A 285 4.09 21.62 -2.08
CA CYS A 285 4.86 21.75 -3.31
C CYS A 285 3.88 21.85 -4.48
N SER A 286 4.23 22.62 -5.51
CA SER A 286 3.51 22.63 -6.77
C SER A 286 4.45 22.32 -7.93
N ILE A 287 3.90 21.70 -8.98
CA ILE A 287 4.61 21.47 -10.23
C ILE A 287 3.95 22.35 -11.29
N GLU A 288 4.74 23.27 -11.83
CA GLU A 288 4.29 24.24 -12.83
C GLU A 288 4.98 24.01 -14.18
N ARG A 289 4.40 24.59 -15.23
CA ARG A 289 5.02 24.67 -16.56
C ARG A 289 5.70 26.03 -16.70
N ARG A 290 6.97 26.05 -17.09
CA ARG A 290 7.71 27.26 -17.43
C ARG A 290 7.70 27.45 -18.95
N GLY A 291 6.79 28.27 -19.47
CA GLY A 291 6.60 28.43 -20.92
C GLY A 291 6.14 27.13 -21.56
N SER A 292 6.97 26.51 -22.40
CA SER A 292 6.72 25.18 -22.99
C SER A 292 7.11 24.02 -22.08
N ASP A 293 7.96 24.23 -21.07
CA ASP A 293 8.66 23.14 -20.40
C ASP A 293 7.92 22.73 -19.11
N PRO A 294 7.41 21.49 -19.00
CA PRO A 294 6.75 21.00 -17.80
C PRO A 294 7.76 20.59 -16.72
N GLY A 295 7.33 20.58 -15.45
CA GLY A 295 8.07 19.92 -14.36
C GLY A 295 8.81 20.86 -13.39
N MET A 296 8.55 22.16 -13.43
CA MET A 296 9.17 23.11 -12.51
C MET A 296 8.55 22.98 -11.12
N CYS A 297 9.33 22.44 -10.17
CA CYS A 297 8.88 22.33 -8.78
C CYS A 297 9.07 23.66 -8.05
N VAL A 298 8.00 24.16 -7.45
CA VAL A 298 8.00 25.34 -6.59
C VAL A 298 7.52 24.97 -5.19
N GLN A 299 8.10 25.59 -4.17
CA GLN A 299 7.83 25.24 -2.76
C GLN A 299 6.59 25.96 -2.20
N TRP A 300 5.63 26.29 -3.06
CA TRP A 300 4.41 26.99 -2.67
C TRP A 300 3.22 26.51 -3.48
N LEU A 301 2.03 26.58 -2.90
CA LEU A 301 0.77 26.34 -3.60
C LEU A 301 0.43 27.49 -4.58
N PRO A 302 -0.27 27.21 -5.70
CA PRO A 302 -0.81 28.25 -6.56
C PRO A 302 -1.81 29.12 -5.79
N TRP A 303 -1.99 30.37 -6.20
CA TRP A 303 -2.82 31.35 -5.46
C TRP A 303 -4.20 30.82 -5.04
N LYS A 304 -4.87 30.07 -5.91
CA LYS A 304 -6.20 29.48 -5.65
C LYS A 304 -6.20 28.46 -4.51
N ALA A 305 -5.08 27.77 -4.30
CA ALA A 305 -4.89 26.76 -3.27
C ALA A 305 -4.26 27.30 -1.97
N LYS A 306 -3.73 28.52 -1.98
CA LYS A 306 -3.22 29.18 -0.76
C LYS A 306 -4.33 29.42 0.25
N ASP A 307 -4.06 29.07 1.50
CA ASP A 307 -4.86 29.41 2.67
C ASP A 307 -4.79 30.93 2.97
N PHE A 308 -5.50 31.40 3.99
CA PHE A 308 -5.51 32.82 4.35
C PHE A 308 -4.12 33.31 4.78
N GLY A 309 -3.39 32.53 5.59
CA GLY A 309 -2.06 32.93 6.09
C GLY A 309 -1.06 33.12 4.95
N SER A 310 -0.97 32.14 4.05
CA SER A 310 -0.08 32.22 2.89
C SER A 310 -0.42 33.36 1.93
N ARG A 311 -1.71 33.73 1.82
CA ARG A 311 -2.15 34.89 1.02
C ARG A 311 -1.71 36.21 1.65
N VAL A 312 -1.84 36.34 2.98
CA VAL A 312 -1.38 37.51 3.74
C VAL A 312 0.13 37.68 3.62
N ASP A 313 0.91 36.61 3.73
CA ASP A 313 2.36 36.68 3.59
C ASP A 313 2.80 37.06 2.17
N HIS A 314 2.11 36.55 1.15
CA HIS A 314 2.32 36.97 -0.24
C HIS A 314 2.02 38.47 -0.42
N LEU A 315 0.85 38.93 0.02
CA LEU A 315 0.45 40.34 -0.08
C LEU A 315 1.44 41.27 0.63
N ARG A 316 1.89 40.89 1.83
CA ARG A 316 2.92 41.63 2.60
C ARG A 316 4.23 41.73 1.83
N THR A 317 4.67 40.60 1.26
CA THR A 317 5.93 40.53 0.50
C THR A 317 5.87 41.40 -0.75
N GLU A 318 4.79 41.32 -1.51
CA GLU A 318 4.60 42.13 -2.72
C GLU A 318 4.42 43.62 -2.40
N LEU A 319 3.73 43.97 -1.31
CA LEU A 319 3.61 45.36 -0.86
C LEU A 319 4.98 45.94 -0.47
N ALA A 320 5.81 45.18 0.25
CA ALA A 320 7.16 45.62 0.61
C ALA A 320 8.05 45.85 -0.61
N LYS A 321 7.97 44.98 -1.63
CA LYS A 321 8.65 45.17 -2.91
C LYS A 321 8.15 46.42 -3.64
N LEU A 322 6.83 46.56 -3.76
CA LEU A 322 6.19 47.70 -4.43
C LEU A 322 6.58 49.02 -3.76
N THR A 323 6.58 49.07 -2.43
CA THR A 323 6.99 50.24 -1.63
C THR A 323 8.45 50.62 -1.91
N LYS A 324 9.35 49.63 -1.94
CA LYS A 324 10.77 49.84 -2.21
C LYS A 324 11.03 50.33 -3.64
N GLU A 325 10.28 49.81 -4.60
CA GLU A 325 10.47 50.10 -6.04
C GLU A 325 9.71 51.35 -6.49
N ARG A 326 8.69 51.80 -5.74
CA ARG A 326 7.85 52.97 -6.03
C ARG A 326 8.61 54.19 -6.59
N PRO A 327 9.77 54.62 -6.06
CA PRO A 327 10.49 55.79 -6.56
C PRO A 327 11.03 55.65 -8.00
N ASN A 328 11.20 54.42 -8.47
CA ASN A 328 11.79 54.12 -9.77
C ASN A 328 10.76 53.65 -10.82
N LEU A 329 9.50 53.49 -10.42
CA LEU A 329 8.44 53.02 -11.30
C LEU A 329 7.79 54.18 -12.05
N LEU A 330 7.58 53.98 -13.36
CA LEU A 330 6.70 54.84 -14.14
C LEU A 330 5.25 54.66 -13.67
N GLN A 331 4.42 55.68 -13.91
CA GLN A 331 3.03 55.70 -13.45
C GLN A 331 2.24 54.48 -13.94
N ASP A 332 2.31 54.17 -15.24
CA ASP A 332 1.59 53.04 -15.83
C ASP A 332 2.01 51.69 -15.24
N GLU A 333 3.32 51.50 -15.02
CA GLU A 333 3.85 50.28 -14.40
C GLU A 333 3.42 50.16 -12.93
N TYR A 334 3.39 51.28 -12.21
CA TYR A 334 2.91 51.32 -10.84
C TYR A 334 1.42 50.96 -10.77
N GLU A 335 0.61 51.56 -11.64
CA GLU A 335 -0.83 51.29 -11.71
C GLU A 335 -1.14 49.82 -12.03
N GLU A 336 -0.38 49.19 -12.93
CA GLU A 336 -0.54 47.77 -13.25
C GLU A 336 -0.25 46.89 -12.03
N ARG A 337 0.87 47.14 -11.33
CA ARG A 337 1.24 46.37 -10.13
C ARG A 337 0.25 46.57 -8.99
N VAL A 338 -0.22 47.80 -8.78
CA VAL A 338 -1.27 48.12 -7.79
C VAL A 338 -2.57 47.38 -8.14
N ALA A 339 -2.96 47.36 -9.41
CA ALA A 339 -4.17 46.65 -9.84
C ALA A 339 -4.07 45.13 -9.60
N THR A 340 -2.90 44.54 -9.87
CA THR A 340 -2.64 43.12 -9.56
C THR A 340 -2.68 42.86 -8.05
N TRP A 341 -2.00 43.68 -7.26
CA TRP A 341 -1.97 43.55 -5.80
C TRP A 341 -3.37 43.71 -5.19
N ALA A 342 -4.15 44.69 -5.64
CA ALA A 342 -5.54 44.90 -5.23
C ALA A 342 -6.44 43.72 -5.62
N GLY A 343 -6.19 43.10 -6.78
CA GLY A 343 -6.82 41.84 -7.18
C GLY A 343 -6.58 40.74 -6.15
N TYR A 344 -5.32 40.52 -5.75
CA TYR A 344 -5.01 39.56 -4.70
C TYR A 344 -5.63 39.91 -3.34
N LEU A 345 -5.65 41.20 -2.96
CA LEU A 345 -6.28 41.63 -1.70
C LEU A 345 -7.79 41.33 -1.71
N SER A 346 -8.47 41.62 -2.82
CA SER A 346 -9.91 41.35 -2.99
C SER A 346 -10.25 39.86 -2.89
N GLU A 347 -9.46 38.99 -3.53
CA GLU A 347 -9.65 37.55 -3.41
C GLU A 347 -9.32 37.04 -2.00
N THR A 348 -8.46 37.73 -1.26
CA THR A 348 -8.14 37.40 0.14
C THR A 348 -9.28 37.79 1.07
N TRP A 349 -9.95 38.92 0.84
CA TRP A 349 -11.21 39.28 1.49
C TRP A 349 -12.27 38.19 1.29
N GLU A 350 -12.51 37.79 0.04
CA GLU A 350 -13.47 36.73 -0.28
C GLU A 350 -13.11 35.40 0.42
N ARG A 351 -11.83 35.03 0.40
CA ARG A 351 -11.34 33.84 1.10
C ARG A 351 -11.57 33.94 2.61
N CYS A 352 -11.33 35.11 3.19
CA CYS A 352 -11.51 35.35 4.62
C CYS A 352 -12.98 35.21 5.02
N VAL A 353 -13.90 35.88 4.32
CA VAL A 353 -15.35 35.76 4.58
C VAL A 353 -15.80 34.30 4.41
N THR A 354 -15.32 33.64 3.36
CA THR A 354 -15.66 32.23 3.10
C THR A 354 -15.20 31.31 4.24
N THR A 355 -13.98 31.48 4.74
CA THR A 355 -13.39 30.59 5.75
C THR A 355 -13.85 30.94 7.17
N GLU A 356 -13.83 32.21 7.53
CA GLU A 356 -14.12 32.72 8.88
C GLU A 356 -15.62 32.79 9.19
N VAL A 357 -16.47 32.98 8.18
CA VAL A 357 -17.92 33.13 8.36
C VAL A 357 -18.69 32.00 7.68
N LEU A 358 -18.61 31.87 6.36
CA LEU A 358 -19.50 30.97 5.61
C LEU A 358 -19.27 29.50 5.95
N ASN A 359 -18.01 29.04 5.93
CA ASN A 359 -17.65 27.65 6.23
C ASN A 359 -17.90 27.26 7.69
N GLN A 360 -18.12 28.23 8.59
CA GLN A 360 -18.51 27.95 9.97
C GLN A 360 -19.99 27.60 10.09
N VAL A 361 -20.81 28.14 9.19
CA VAL A 361 -22.27 27.99 9.20
C VAL A 361 -22.73 26.96 8.16
N PHE A 362 -22.00 26.81 7.07
CA PHE A 362 -22.32 25.89 5.99
C PHE A 362 -21.12 24.98 5.70
N ASP A 363 -21.32 23.69 5.91
CA ASP A 363 -20.33 22.68 5.55
C ASP A 363 -20.54 22.27 4.08
N ARG A 364 -19.63 22.71 3.21
CA ARG A 364 -19.63 22.33 1.79
C ARG A 364 -19.46 20.83 1.58
N GLY A 365 -18.82 20.13 2.52
CA GLY A 365 -18.52 18.69 2.49
C GLY A 365 -19.73 17.80 2.79
N THR A 366 -20.72 18.32 3.52
CA THR A 366 -21.99 17.60 3.77
C THR A 366 -23.21 18.31 3.18
N SER A 367 -23.01 19.49 2.58
CA SER A 367 -24.08 20.37 2.08
C SER A 367 -25.11 20.71 3.17
N HIS A 368 -24.69 20.78 4.43
CA HIS A 368 -25.56 21.03 5.58
C HIS A 368 -25.27 22.39 6.23
N VAL A 369 -26.33 23.03 6.71
CA VAL A 369 -26.23 24.22 7.56
C VAL A 369 -26.06 23.77 9.01
N LEU A 370 -24.95 24.17 9.63
CA LEU A 370 -24.62 23.93 11.04
C LEU A 370 -25.41 24.89 11.93
N MET A 371 -26.66 24.52 12.23
CA MET A 371 -27.60 25.36 12.98
C MET A 371 -27.03 25.88 14.31
N GLN A 372 -26.23 25.08 15.02
CA GLN A 372 -25.63 25.50 16.29
C GLN A 372 -24.57 26.61 16.13
N LYS A 373 -23.93 26.69 14.95
CA LYS A 373 -22.90 27.67 14.58
C LYS A 373 -23.48 28.91 13.91
N PHE A 374 -24.79 28.95 13.63
CA PHE A 374 -25.47 30.14 13.11
C PHE A 374 -25.25 31.39 13.98
N ARG A 375 -25.01 31.20 15.29
CA ARG A 375 -24.65 32.27 16.24
C ARG A 375 -23.43 33.10 15.83
N VAL A 376 -22.53 32.57 14.99
CA VAL A 376 -21.37 33.31 14.47
C VAL A 376 -21.82 34.52 13.66
N LEU A 377 -22.91 34.40 12.88
CA LEU A 377 -23.47 35.51 12.10
C LEU A 377 -24.01 36.62 13.00
N ALA A 378 -24.62 36.25 14.13
CA ALA A 378 -25.15 37.22 15.10
C ALA A 378 -24.05 37.97 15.88
N ARG A 379 -22.78 37.56 15.76
CA ARG A 379 -21.63 38.25 16.37
C ARG A 379 -20.97 39.24 15.41
N VAL A 380 -21.29 39.19 14.12
CA VAL A 380 -20.80 40.18 13.15
C VAL A 380 -21.42 41.52 13.50
N THR A 381 -20.56 42.51 13.72
CA THR A 381 -20.97 43.86 14.13
C THR A 381 -21.13 44.78 12.92
N ASP A 382 -21.78 45.93 13.12
CA ASP A 382 -21.84 46.98 12.08
C ASP A 382 -20.44 47.48 11.68
N GLU A 383 -19.49 47.51 12.63
CA GLU A 383 -18.08 47.83 12.36
C GLU A 383 -17.44 46.78 11.43
N ASP A 384 -17.73 45.50 11.64
CA ASP A 384 -17.19 44.43 10.80
C ASP A 384 -17.78 44.47 9.37
N ASP A 385 -19.07 44.78 9.21
CA ASP A 385 -19.66 45.00 7.88
C ASP A 385 -19.06 46.23 7.21
N GLN A 386 -18.95 47.35 7.93
CA GLN A 386 -18.35 48.56 7.40
C GLN A 386 -16.91 48.34 6.92
N ASP A 387 -16.06 47.71 7.73
CA ASP A 387 -14.68 47.39 7.35
C ASP A 387 -14.62 46.47 6.11
N LEU A 388 -15.54 45.51 6.02
CA LEU A 388 -15.63 44.62 4.85
C LEU A 388 -16.05 45.40 3.60
N GLN A 389 -17.10 46.21 3.67
CA GLN A 389 -17.62 46.98 2.52
C GLN A 389 -16.60 48.01 2.05
N GLU A 390 -15.97 48.73 2.99
CA GLU A 390 -14.97 49.74 2.66
C GLU A 390 -13.69 49.11 2.12
N GLY A 391 -13.17 48.08 2.78
CA GLY A 391 -11.95 47.41 2.36
C GLY A 391 -12.10 46.69 1.03
N TYR A 392 -13.15 45.90 0.85
CA TYR A 392 -13.44 45.26 -0.44
C TYR A 392 -13.77 46.30 -1.53
N GLY A 393 -14.50 47.37 -1.17
CA GLY A 393 -14.80 48.49 -2.06
C GLY A 393 -13.54 49.21 -2.56
N ALA A 394 -12.56 49.45 -1.68
CA ALA A 394 -11.26 50.04 -2.04
C ALA A 394 -10.53 49.17 -3.08
N THR A 395 -10.44 47.85 -2.84
CA THR A 395 -9.80 46.93 -3.80
C THR A 395 -10.48 46.91 -5.17
N SER A 396 -11.81 47.07 -5.19
CA SER A 396 -12.59 47.09 -6.43
C SER A 396 -12.36 48.36 -7.25
N LYS A 397 -12.04 49.49 -6.60
CA LYS A 397 -11.65 50.73 -7.29
C LYS A 397 -10.27 50.61 -7.92
N TRP A 398 -9.37 49.88 -7.28
CA TRP A 398 -7.96 49.81 -7.68
C TRP A 398 -7.68 48.72 -8.72
N GLY A 399 -8.35 47.57 -8.59
CA GLY A 399 -8.21 46.45 -9.53
C GLY A 399 -8.77 46.75 -10.92
N ARG A 400 -8.20 46.11 -11.95
CA ARG A 400 -8.74 46.14 -13.33
C ARG A 400 -9.95 45.20 -13.44
N ARG A 401 -11.11 45.63 -12.95
CA ARG A 401 -12.37 44.86 -13.00
C ARG A 401 -13.44 45.48 -13.91
N HIS A 402 -13.52 46.80 -13.95
CA HIS A 402 -14.42 47.56 -14.81
C HIS A 402 -13.65 48.68 -15.50
N ASP A 403 -14.17 49.16 -16.63
CA ASP A 403 -13.62 50.35 -17.27
C ASP A 403 -13.74 51.54 -16.32
N LYS A 404 -12.66 52.30 -16.19
CA LYS A 404 -12.59 53.42 -15.26
C LYS A 404 -13.16 54.63 -15.98
N SER A 405 -14.22 55.24 -15.41
CA SER A 405 -14.88 56.39 -16.04
C SER A 405 -13.85 57.47 -16.36
N VAL A 406 -13.87 57.94 -17.61
CA VAL A 406 -12.99 59.01 -18.14
C VAL A 406 -13.15 60.32 -17.35
N GLU A 407 -14.30 60.52 -16.69
CA GLU A 407 -14.58 61.68 -15.85
C GLU A 407 -13.90 61.60 -14.47
N THR A 408 -13.58 60.39 -14.00
CA THR A 408 -12.79 60.16 -12.79
C THR A 408 -11.34 59.91 -13.20
N ASN A 409 -10.50 60.93 -13.06
CA ASN A 409 -9.06 60.83 -13.27
C ASN A 409 -8.48 59.88 -12.20
N TYR A 410 -8.48 58.58 -12.49
CA TYR A 410 -8.05 57.55 -11.56
C TYR A 410 -6.56 57.74 -11.26
N VAL A 411 -6.23 57.78 -9.98
CA VAL A 411 -4.85 57.76 -9.51
C VAL A 411 -4.70 56.52 -8.64
N ALA A 412 -3.69 55.70 -8.91
CA ALA A 412 -3.41 54.57 -8.03
C ALA A 412 -3.05 55.07 -6.62
N PRO A 413 -3.57 54.41 -5.56
CA PRO A 413 -3.20 54.70 -4.17
C PRO A 413 -1.69 54.62 -3.95
N GLU A 414 -1.17 55.38 -3.00
CA GLU A 414 0.25 55.27 -2.61
C GLU A 414 0.47 54.08 -1.65
N PRO A 415 1.71 53.59 -1.48
CA PRO A 415 1.96 52.39 -0.68
C PRO A 415 1.41 52.43 0.75
N GLY A 416 1.34 53.61 1.38
CA GLY A 416 0.76 53.77 2.71
C GLY A 416 -0.76 53.51 2.75
N ASP A 417 -1.49 53.88 1.68
CA ASP A 417 -2.93 53.59 1.57
C ASP A 417 -3.15 52.08 1.39
N LEU A 418 -2.31 51.43 0.58
CA LEU A 418 -2.34 49.97 0.40
C LEU A 418 -2.04 49.24 1.72
N GLU A 419 -1.05 49.71 2.48
CA GLU A 419 -0.73 49.18 3.79
C GLU A 419 -1.90 49.34 4.78
N GLY A 420 -2.60 50.46 4.73
CA GLY A 420 -3.82 50.71 5.50
C GLY A 420 -4.89 49.65 5.24
N GLU A 421 -5.23 49.40 3.96
CA GLU A 421 -6.24 48.40 3.60
C GLU A 421 -5.78 46.95 3.85
N PHE A 422 -4.49 46.67 3.69
CA PHE A 422 -3.91 45.37 4.07
C PHE A 422 -4.08 45.12 5.58
N ASN A 423 -3.75 46.11 6.41
CA ASN A 423 -3.87 46.01 7.86
C ASN A 423 -5.33 45.89 8.30
N ARG A 424 -6.26 46.60 7.64
CA ARG A 424 -7.69 46.46 7.85
C ARG A 424 -8.15 45.02 7.69
N LEU A 425 -7.76 44.34 6.59
CA LEU A 425 -8.10 42.93 6.36
C LEU A 425 -7.54 42.01 7.47
N VAL A 426 -6.30 42.23 7.88
CA VAL A 426 -5.64 41.40 8.90
C VAL A 426 -6.30 41.58 10.27
N GLU A 427 -6.61 42.82 10.67
CA GLU A 427 -7.29 43.09 11.93
C GLU A 427 -8.75 42.62 11.92
N TRP A 428 -9.46 42.79 10.81
CA TRP A 428 -10.80 42.23 10.61
C TRP A 428 -10.81 40.72 10.82
N GLN A 429 -9.86 40.00 10.19
CA GLN A 429 -9.76 38.55 10.36
C GLN A 429 -9.50 38.15 11.81
N LYS A 430 -8.61 38.87 12.51
CA LYS A 430 -8.33 38.61 13.94
C LYS A 430 -9.56 38.81 14.83
N ARG A 431 -10.40 39.81 14.53
CA ARG A 431 -11.67 40.03 15.25
C ARG A 431 -12.66 38.91 14.98
N VAL A 432 -12.96 38.66 13.70
CA VAL A 432 -13.99 37.69 13.28
C VAL A 432 -13.64 36.26 13.68
N LYS A 433 -12.35 35.89 13.65
CA LYS A 433 -11.90 34.56 14.10
C LYS A 433 -12.28 34.25 15.55
N LYS A 434 -12.41 35.26 16.42
CA LYS A 434 -12.82 35.10 17.83
C LYS A 434 -14.31 34.78 17.99
N TYR A 435 -15.10 34.88 16.93
CA TYR A 435 -16.53 34.61 16.99
C TYR A 435 -16.88 33.12 16.96
N ARG A 436 -15.93 32.27 16.53
CA ARG A 436 -16.07 30.82 16.31
C ARG A 436 -16.32 29.98 17.57
#